data_AF-A0A5B7GL72-F1
#
_entry.id   AF-A0A5B7GL72-F1
#
_cell.length_a   1.000
_cell.length_b   1.000
_cell.length_c   1.000
_cell.angle_alpha   90.00
_cell.angle_beta   90.00
_cell.angle_gamma   90.00
#
_symmetry.space_group_name_H-M   'P 1'
#
loop_
_entity.id
_entity.type
_entity.pdbx_description
1 polymer ?
#
loop_
_entity_poly.entity_id
_entity_poly.type
_entity_poly.pdbx_seq_one_letter_code
_entity_poly.pdbx_strand_id
1 'polypeptide(L)'
;MDNAGQCSKDVLQLTMILNLMGCENRECVVLARVNRDPLLDVRLCEAVKLHMLAAALDLHAANTCGESVPLFAMIMFARHSSMTPRDLMKNHLNPVGDTAGLEQVGKIFL
;
A
#
# COMPACT_ATOMS: atom_id res chain seq x y z
N MET A 1 28.09 -7.09 2.01
CA MET A 1 27.13 -8.12 2.50
C MET A 1 26.54 -7.57 3.78
N ASP A 2 25.57 -6.64 3.69
CA ASP A 2 25.04 -5.89 4.86
C ASP A 2 23.51 -5.81 4.87
N ASN A 3 22.85 -6.65 4.06
CA ASN A 3 21.41 -6.52 3.81
C ASN A 3 20.55 -7.03 4.99
N ALA A 4 21.06 -7.97 5.77
CA ALA A 4 20.33 -8.54 6.91
C ALA A 4 20.25 -7.59 8.12
N GLY A 5 21.33 -6.84 8.38
CA GLY A 5 21.39 -5.87 9.49
C GLY A 5 20.57 -4.61 9.24
N GLN A 6 20.39 -4.23 7.97
CA GLN A 6 19.53 -3.11 7.57
C GLN A 6 18.05 -3.52 7.69
N CYS A 7 17.66 -4.66 7.10
CA CYS A 7 16.30 -5.19 7.15
C CYS A 7 15.76 -5.33 8.59
N SER A 8 16.59 -5.78 9.54
CA SER A 8 16.20 -5.88 10.95
C SER A 8 15.90 -4.53 11.61
N LYS A 9 16.64 -3.46 11.27
CA LYS A 9 16.40 -2.10 11.78
C LYS A 9 15.14 -1.49 11.18
N ASP A 10 14.86 -1.79 9.93
CA ASP A 10 13.73 -1.23 9.20
C ASP A 10 12.39 -1.82 9.69
N VAL A 11 12.37 -3.13 9.98
CA VAL A 11 11.23 -3.79 10.64
C VAL A 11 10.99 -3.20 12.03
N LEU A 12 12.05 -2.97 12.82
CA LEU A 12 11.95 -2.33 14.13
C LEU A 12 11.40 -0.89 14.05
N GLN A 13 11.74 -0.13 13.01
CA GLN A 13 11.19 1.21 12.78
C GLN A 13 9.70 1.17 12.41
N LEU A 14 9.26 0.21 11.59
CA LEU A 14 7.84 0.06 11.24
C LEU A 14 7.00 -0.35 12.46
N THR A 15 7.50 -1.29 13.27
CA THR A 15 6.89 -1.67 14.55
C THR A 15 6.85 -0.50 15.53
N MET A 16 7.89 0.34 15.56
CA MET A 16 7.93 1.54 16.38
C MET A 16 6.85 2.55 15.98
N ILE A 17 6.63 2.78 14.68
CA ILE A 17 5.56 3.68 14.18
C ILE A 17 4.17 3.12 14.50
N LEU A 18 3.95 1.81 14.31
CA LEU A 18 2.68 1.16 14.62
C LEU A 18 2.37 1.17 16.12
N ASN A 19 3.40 1.11 16.98
CA ASN A 19 3.28 1.22 18.44
C ASN A 19 3.03 2.65 18.94
N LEU A 20 2.97 3.68 18.07
CA LEU A 20 2.57 5.05 18.46
C LEU A 20 1.06 5.24 18.57
N MET A 21 0.27 4.17 18.37
CA MET A 21 -1.18 4.18 18.61
C MET A 21 -1.45 4.51 20.08
N GLY A 22 -1.84 5.76 20.36
CA GLY A 22 -2.14 6.25 21.72
C GLY A 22 -1.09 7.15 22.36
N CYS A 23 0.02 7.48 21.68
CA CYS A 23 0.96 8.50 22.19
C CYS A 23 0.43 9.92 21.98
N GLU A 24 0.46 10.76 23.02
CA GLU A 24 0.11 12.19 22.95
C GLU A 24 0.95 12.98 21.92
N ASN A 25 2.13 12.49 21.55
CA ASN A 25 3.07 13.11 20.60
C ASN A 25 3.24 12.35 19.28
N ARG A 26 2.26 11.51 18.89
CA ARG A 26 2.34 10.68 17.68
C ARG A 26 2.68 11.48 16.42
N GLU A 27 2.04 12.62 16.22
CA GLU A 27 2.28 13.47 15.05
C GLU A 27 3.74 13.96 14.98
N CYS A 28 4.28 14.44 16.09
CA CYS A 28 5.67 14.88 16.16
C CYS A 28 6.66 13.74 15.85
N VAL A 29 6.40 12.54 16.36
CA VAL A 29 7.28 11.39 16.11
C VAL A 29 7.20 10.94 14.65
N VAL A 30 5.99 10.88 14.06
CA VAL A 30 5.81 10.51 12.65
C VAL A 30 6.46 11.56 11.74
N LEU A 31 6.19 12.85 11.94
CA LEU A 31 6.80 13.94 11.15
C LEU A 31 8.33 13.99 11.30
N ALA A 32 8.86 13.61 12.46
CA ALA A 32 10.30 13.56 12.66
C ALA A 32 10.97 12.39 11.93
N ARG A 33 10.25 11.38 11.44
CA ARG A 33 10.84 10.15 10.86
C ARG A 33 10.46 9.90 9.41
N VAL A 34 9.22 10.17 9.05
CA VAL A 34 8.78 10.15 7.64
C VAL A 34 9.53 11.26 6.89
N ASN A 35 9.95 10.99 5.66
CA ASN A 35 10.76 11.90 4.82
C ASN A 35 12.19 12.17 5.31
N ARG A 36 12.68 11.47 6.34
CA ARG A 36 14.09 11.56 6.77
C ARG A 36 15.00 10.52 6.15
N ASP A 37 14.49 9.31 5.97
CA ASP A 37 15.21 8.20 5.37
C ASP A 37 14.47 7.75 4.11
N PRO A 38 14.99 8.06 2.91
CA PRO A 38 14.34 7.69 1.65
C PRO A 38 14.06 6.19 1.55
N LEU A 39 14.88 5.34 2.18
CA LEU A 39 14.70 3.90 2.14
C LEU A 39 13.57 3.44 3.07
N LEU A 40 13.38 4.09 4.22
CA LEU A 40 12.21 3.89 5.08
C LEU A 40 10.93 4.31 4.33
N ASP A 41 10.93 5.46 3.66
CA ASP A 41 9.75 5.97 2.96
C ASP A 41 9.36 5.06 1.78
N VAL A 42 10.34 4.58 1.01
CA VAL A 42 10.09 3.58 -0.05
C VAL A 42 9.48 2.31 0.53
N ARG A 43 10.01 1.79 1.64
CA ARG A 43 9.45 0.59 2.30
C ARG A 43 8.05 0.81 2.84
N LEU A 44 7.76 1.99 3.38
CA LEU A 44 6.40 2.36 3.81
C LEU A 44 5.44 2.35 2.62
N CYS A 45 5.84 2.92 1.49
CA CYS A 45 5.06 2.88 0.25
C CYS A 45 4.83 1.44 -0.25
N GLU A 46 5.86 0.59 -0.25
CA GLU A 46 5.70 -0.83 -0.61
C GLU A 46 4.76 -1.58 0.33
N ALA A 47 4.85 -1.33 1.65
CA ALA A 47 3.94 -1.92 2.63
C ALA A 47 2.48 -1.49 2.40
N VAL A 48 2.25 -0.21 2.07
CA VAL A 48 0.92 0.29 1.72
C VAL A 48 0.40 -0.37 0.43
N LYS A 49 1.24 -0.53 -0.60
CA LYS A 49 0.86 -1.24 -1.83
C LYS A 49 0.43 -2.69 -1.56
N LEU A 50 1.16 -3.41 -0.70
CA LEU A 50 0.80 -4.76 -0.29
C LEU A 50 -0.52 -4.79 0.48
N HIS A 51 -0.75 -3.83 1.38
CA HIS A 51 -2.02 -3.71 2.10
C HIS A 51 -3.19 -3.44 1.16
N MET A 52 -3.02 -2.54 0.19
CA MET A 52 -4.02 -2.26 -0.84
C MET A 52 -4.31 -3.49 -1.70
N LEU A 53 -3.30 -4.28 -2.07
CA LEU A 53 -3.48 -5.52 -2.81
C LEU A 53 -4.24 -6.57 -2.00
N ALA A 54 -3.96 -6.69 -0.70
CA ALA A 54 -4.69 -7.60 0.20
C ALA A 54 -6.18 -7.24 0.26
N ALA A 55 -6.51 -5.97 0.49
CA ALA A 55 -7.90 -5.52 0.48
C ALA A 55 -8.58 -5.73 -0.89
N ALA A 56 -7.85 -5.53 -1.98
CA ALA A 56 -8.35 -5.78 -3.33
C ALA A 56 -8.62 -7.27 -3.61
N LEU A 57 -7.83 -8.19 -3.04
CA LEU A 57 -8.08 -9.63 -3.11
C LEU A 57 -9.39 -9.99 -2.42
N ASP A 58 -9.61 -9.49 -1.20
CA ASP A 58 -10.84 -9.75 -0.44
C ASP A 58 -12.07 -9.21 -1.17
N LEU A 59 -11.98 -7.97 -1.68
CA LEU A 59 -13.05 -7.34 -2.47
C LEU A 59 -13.34 -8.08 -3.77
N HIS A 60 -12.31 -8.55 -4.46
CA HIS A 60 -12.48 -9.34 -5.68
C HIS A 60 -13.18 -10.66 -5.39
N ALA A 61 -12.74 -11.37 -4.35
CA ALA A 61 -13.34 -12.63 -3.93
C ALA A 61 -14.82 -12.46 -3.58
N ALA A 62 -15.16 -11.49 -2.72
CA ALA A 62 -16.53 -11.17 -2.35
C ALA A 62 -17.39 -10.84 -3.59
N ASN A 63 -16.88 -10.01 -4.49
CA ASN A 63 -17.58 -9.67 -5.74
C ASN A 63 -17.81 -10.91 -6.62
N THR A 64 -16.82 -11.80 -6.75
CA THR A 64 -16.96 -13.05 -7.53
C THR A 64 -17.91 -14.06 -6.89
N CYS A 65 -18.08 -14.02 -5.57
CA CYS A 65 -19.06 -14.82 -4.84
C CYS A 65 -20.48 -14.21 -4.89
N GLY A 66 -20.66 -13.07 -5.54
CA GLY A 66 -21.95 -12.38 -5.63
C GLY A 66 -22.34 -11.64 -4.35
N GLU A 67 -21.38 -11.41 -3.46
CA GLU A 67 -21.59 -10.63 -2.25
C GLU A 67 -21.69 -9.12 -2.56
N SER A 68 -22.30 -8.37 -1.65
CA SER A 68 -22.35 -6.91 -1.76
C SER A 68 -20.98 -6.32 -1.47
N VAL A 69 -20.41 -5.63 -2.46
CA VAL A 69 -19.16 -4.87 -2.32
C VAL A 69 -19.40 -3.40 -2.65
N PRO A 70 -18.55 -2.48 -2.15
CA PRO A 70 -18.64 -1.07 -2.52
C PRO A 70 -18.57 -0.85 -4.05
N LEU A 71 -19.28 0.16 -4.55
CA LEU A 71 -19.34 0.47 -5.99
C LEU A 71 -17.96 0.66 -6.62
N PHE A 72 -17.03 1.33 -5.92
CA PHE A 72 -15.68 1.55 -6.43
C PHE A 72 -14.94 0.23 -6.69
N ALA A 73 -15.18 -0.82 -5.88
CA ALA A 73 -14.53 -2.11 -6.03
C ALA A 73 -15.05 -2.85 -7.28
N MET A 74 -16.36 -2.74 -7.55
CA MET A 74 -16.94 -3.26 -8.80
C MET A 74 -16.35 -2.54 -10.02
N ILE A 75 -16.31 -1.21 -9.99
CA ILE A 75 -15.76 -0.41 -11.10
C ILE A 75 -14.26 -0.68 -11.28
N MET A 76 -13.52 -0.88 -10.18
CA MET A 76 -12.09 -1.22 -10.20
C MET A 76 -11.84 -2.48 -11.02
N PHE A 77 -12.58 -3.56 -10.77
CA PHE A 77 -12.39 -4.84 -11.47
C PHE A 77 -13.15 -4.94 -12.81
N ALA A 78 -14.02 -3.99 -13.14
CA ALA A 78 -14.67 -3.93 -14.46
C ALA A 78 -13.72 -3.44 -15.58
N ARG A 79 -12.59 -2.82 -15.24
CA ARG A 79 -11.64 -2.29 -16.23
C ARG A 79 -10.77 -3.39 -16.82
N HIS A 80 -10.49 -3.28 -18.12
CA HIS A 80 -9.66 -4.24 -18.84
C HIS A 80 -8.23 -4.39 -18.26
N SER A 81 -7.65 -3.31 -17.74
CA SER A 81 -6.30 -3.31 -17.17
C SER A 81 -6.22 -3.84 -15.73
N SER A 82 -7.36 -4.11 -15.08
CA SER A 82 -7.43 -4.53 -13.68
C SER A 82 -8.53 -5.56 -13.42
N MET A 83 -8.83 -6.43 -14.38
CA MET A 83 -9.90 -7.43 -14.25
C MET A 83 -9.65 -8.42 -13.12
N THR A 84 -8.38 -8.71 -12.82
CA THR A 84 -7.97 -9.57 -11.71
C THR A 84 -7.06 -8.81 -10.75
N PRO A 85 -6.93 -9.26 -9.49
CA PRO A 85 -5.95 -8.71 -8.55
C PRO A 85 -4.51 -8.77 -9.06
N ARG A 86 -4.20 -9.77 -9.91
CA ARG A 86 -2.89 -9.87 -10.58
C ARG A 86 -2.69 -8.72 -11.59
N ASP A 87 -3.71 -8.41 -12.38
CA ASP A 87 -3.64 -7.33 -13.36
C ASP A 87 -3.58 -5.98 -12.66
N LEU A 88 -4.33 -5.82 -11.57
CA LEU A 88 -4.25 -4.66 -10.68
C LEU A 88 -2.82 -4.46 -10.16
N MET A 89 -2.18 -5.52 -9.66
CA MET A 89 -0.80 -5.44 -9.19
C MET A 89 0.16 -5.00 -10.31
N LYS A 90 0.10 -5.67 -11.47
CA LYS A 90 1.05 -5.44 -12.57
C LYS A 90 0.91 -4.09 -13.22
N ASN A 91 -0.32 -3.69 -13.53
CA ASN A 91 -0.59 -2.55 -14.39
C ASN A 91 -0.76 -1.25 -13.60
N HIS A 92 -0.99 -1.35 -12.29
CA HIS A 92 -1.37 -0.19 -11.50
C HIS A 92 -0.59 -0.05 -10.19
N LEU A 93 -0.36 -1.11 -9.41
CA LEU A 93 0.40 -0.99 -8.16
C LEU A 93 1.92 -0.96 -8.39
N ASN A 94 2.45 -1.86 -9.22
CA ASN A 94 3.90 -1.93 -9.49
C ASN A 94 4.47 -0.65 -10.09
N PRO A 95 3.80 0.05 -11.03
CA PRO A 95 4.33 1.29 -11.60
C PRO A 95 4.40 2.45 -10.61
N VAL A 96 3.65 2.40 -9.49
CA VAL A 96 3.62 3.47 -8.48
C VAL A 96 4.99 3.64 -7.82
N GLY A 97 5.54 4.84 -7.96
CA GLY A 97 6.83 5.21 -7.37
C GLY A 97 8.05 4.87 -8.22
N ASP A 98 7.84 4.26 -9.40
CA ASP A 98 8.90 3.96 -10.38
C ASP A 98 8.67 4.75 -11.67
N THR A 99 7.66 4.35 -12.45
CA THR A 99 7.35 4.93 -13.77
C THR A 99 6.05 5.73 -13.79
N ALA A 100 5.25 5.67 -12.72
CA ALA A 100 3.99 6.38 -12.58
C ALA A 100 3.83 7.00 -11.19
N GLY A 101 3.28 8.22 -11.14
CA GLY A 101 2.85 8.86 -9.91
C GLY A 101 1.46 8.40 -9.46
N LEU A 102 1.07 8.76 -8.23
CA LEU A 102 -0.26 8.43 -7.69
C LEU A 102 -1.42 8.98 -8.55
N GLU A 103 -1.21 9.99 -9.39
CA GLU A 103 -2.29 10.60 -10.19
C GLU A 103 -2.87 9.67 -11.26
N GLN A 104 -2.07 8.71 -11.76
CA GLN A 104 -2.57 7.68 -12.69
C GLN A 104 -3.28 6.52 -11.98
N VAL A 105 -2.98 6.34 -10.69
CA VAL A 105 -3.40 5.19 -9.86
C VAL A 105 -4.56 5.58 -8.94
N GLY A 106 -4.68 6.87 -8.61
CA GLY A 106 -5.75 7.46 -7.81
C GLY A 106 -7.11 7.26 -8.46
N LYS A 107 -7.18 7.16 -9.80
CA LYS A 107 -8.40 6.76 -10.52
C LYS A 107 -8.91 5.37 -10.15
N ILE A 108 -8.14 4.57 -9.43
CA ILE A 108 -8.51 3.22 -8.98
C ILE A 108 -9.09 3.24 -7.57
N PHE A 109 -8.62 4.15 -6.72
CA PHE A 109 -8.99 4.20 -5.30
C PHE A 109 -9.82 5.44 -4.89
N LEU A 110 -10.06 6.40 -5.80
CA LEU A 110 -10.97 7.54 -5.65
C LEU A 110 -12.12 7.49 -6.66
#